data_AF-A0ABD0RS18-F1
#
_entry.id   AF-A0ABD0RS18-F1
#
_cell.length_a   1.000
_cell.length_b   1.000
_cell.length_c   1.000
_cell.angle_alpha   90.00
_cell.angle_beta   90.00
_cell.angle_gamma   90.00
#
_symmetry.space_group_name_H-M   'P 1'
#
loop_
_entity.id
_entity.type
_entity.pdbx_description
1 polymer ?
#
loop_
_entity_poly.entity_id
_entity_poly.type
_entity_poly.pdbx_seq_one_letter_code
_entity_poly.pdbx_strand_id
1 'polypeptide(L)'
;SSASVLARRQGFSQAEQELYQLPVVVWDGGEPLLSSTSTLTLRVCPCQRGARMPVCRAQAFLSSAGLSTGALIAILLCVLILL
;
A
#
# COMPACT_ATOMS: atom_id res chain seq x y z
N SER A 1 -6.42 6.62 24.92
CA SER A 1 -4.98 6.33 24.85
C SER A 1 -4.60 6.11 23.40
N SER A 2 -3.53 6.74 22.92
CA SER A 2 -3.08 6.62 21.53
C SER A 2 -1.61 6.20 21.52
N ALA A 3 -1.23 5.32 20.58
CA ALA A 3 0.15 4.92 20.36
C ALA A 3 0.61 5.43 19.00
N SER A 4 1.89 5.76 18.87
CA SER A 4 2.50 6.19 17.61
C SER A 4 3.60 5.22 17.18
N VAL A 5 3.72 5.03 15.86
CA VAL A 5 4.77 4.22 15.24
C VAL A 5 5.75 5.18 14.57
N LEU A 6 7.02 5.11 14.97
CA LEU A 6 8.09 5.94 14.42
C LEU A 6 9.20 5.05 13.85
N ALA A 7 9.58 5.30 12.60
CA ALA A 7 10.74 4.68 12.01
C ALA A 7 12.04 5.24 12.63
N ARG A 8 12.89 4.35 13.19
CA ARG A 8 14.20 4.72 13.79
C ARG A 8 15.32 4.89 12.76
N ARG A 9 15.20 4.27 11.60
CA ARG A 9 16.20 4.28 10.52
C ARG A 9 15.60 4.92 9.28
N GLN A 10 16.46 5.57 8.50
CA GLN A 10 16.16 6.08 7.16
C GLN A 10 16.47 4.99 6.13
N GLY A 11 16.00 5.17 4.89
CA GLY A 11 16.47 4.38 3.75
C GLY A 11 15.63 3.16 3.36
N PHE A 12 14.34 3.12 3.72
CA PHE A 12 13.46 2.07 3.21
C PHE A 12 13.37 2.13 1.68
N SER A 13 13.69 1.01 1.04
CA SER A 13 13.56 0.83 -0.40
C SER A 13 12.42 -0.13 -0.69
N GLN A 14 11.44 0.31 -1.47
CA GLN A 14 10.36 -0.57 -1.95
C GLN A 14 10.93 -1.75 -2.76
N ALA A 15 12.06 -1.56 -3.44
CA ALA A 15 12.71 -2.60 -4.23
C ALA A 15 13.41 -3.67 -3.38
N GLU A 16 13.86 -3.30 -2.18
CA GLU A 16 14.42 -4.27 -1.22
C GLU A 16 13.30 -4.99 -0.48
N GLN A 17 12.32 -4.23 0.02
CA GLN A 17 11.16 -4.77 0.71
C GLN A 17 9.98 -3.80 0.71
N GLU A 18 8.90 -4.19 0.03
CA GLU A 18 7.68 -3.38 -0.07
C GLU A 18 6.78 -3.49 1.16
N LEU A 19 6.71 -4.66 1.79
CA LEU A 19 5.79 -4.97 2.89
C LEU A 19 6.55 -5.44 4.14
N TYR A 20 6.23 -4.85 5.28
CA TYR A 20 6.72 -5.24 6.60
C TYR A 20 5.52 -5.65 7.46
N GLN A 21 5.57 -6.85 8.04
CA GLN A 21 4.54 -7.36 8.95
C GLN A 21 5.12 -7.37 10.37
N LEU A 22 4.51 -6.60 11.26
CA LEU A 22 5.00 -6.39 12.62
C LEU A 22 3.94 -6.90 13.62
N PRO A 23 4.26 -7.84 14.51
CA PRO A 23 3.34 -8.21 15.58
C PRO A 23 3.21 -7.05 16.58
N VAL A 24 1.99 -6.74 16.96
CA VAL A 24 1.64 -5.72 17.95
C VAL A 24 0.89 -6.39 19.09
N VAL A 25 1.43 -6.30 20.30
CA VAL A 25 0.82 -6.85 21.51
C VAL A 25 0.20 -5.71 22.33
N VAL A 26 -1.06 -5.87 22.71
CA VAL A 26 -1.80 -4.90 23.55
C VAL A 26 -2.23 -5.60 24.84
N TRP A 27 -2.07 -4.90 25.96
CA TRP A 27 -2.40 -5.37 27.31
C TRP A 27 -3.43 -4.43 27.93
N ASP A 28 -4.38 -4.98 28.71
CA ASP A 28 -5.45 -4.21 29.35
C ASP A 28 -5.07 -3.58 30.71
N GLY A 29 -3.92 -3.99 31.27
CA GLY A 29 -3.44 -3.50 32.57
C GLY A 29 -4.34 -3.88 33.75
N GLY A 30 -5.25 -4.83 33.56
CA GLY A 30 -6.15 -5.35 34.59
C GLY A 30 -5.53 -6.45 35.44
N GLU A 31 -6.31 -7.00 36.37
CA GLU A 31 -5.94 -8.18 37.17
C GLU A 31 -7.13 -9.16 37.16
N PRO A 32 -7.03 -10.32 36.48
CA PRO A 32 -5.84 -10.83 35.79
C PRO A 32 -5.51 -10.05 34.52
N LEU A 33 -4.21 -9.93 34.21
CA LEU A 33 -3.77 -9.31 32.97
C LEU A 33 -4.22 -10.13 31.76
N LEU A 34 -4.84 -9.46 30.78
CA LEU A 34 -5.13 -10.05 29.47
C LEU A 34 -4.36 -9.33 28.36
N SER A 35 -4.03 -10.10 27.32
CA SER A 35 -3.37 -9.56 26.13
C SER A 35 -3.95 -10.08 24.83
N SER A 36 -3.72 -9.31 23.78
CA SER A 36 -4.01 -9.70 22.41
C SER A 36 -2.82 -9.39 21.52
N THR A 37 -2.57 -10.26 20.53
CA THR A 37 -1.55 -10.04 19.50
C THR A 37 -2.24 -9.83 18.17
N SER A 38 -1.86 -8.77 17.47
CA SER A 38 -2.34 -8.40 16.14
C SER A 38 -1.16 -8.19 15.20
N THR A 39 -1.40 -8.10 13.89
CA THR A 39 -0.35 -7.82 12.90
C THR A 39 -0.57 -6.46 12.27
N LEU A 40 0.44 -5.61 12.35
CA LEU A 40 0.51 -4.31 11.68
C LEU A 40 1.29 -4.45 10.37
N THR A 41 0.63 -4.17 9.26
CA THR A 41 1.24 -4.21 7.93
C THR A 41 1.66 -2.81 7.50
N LEU A 42 2.96 -2.59 7.32
CA LEU A 42 3.52 -1.37 6.78
C LEU A 42 3.91 -1.57 5.31
N ARG A 43 3.57 -0.60 4.47
CA ARG A 43 3.93 -0.60 3.04
C ARG A 43 4.91 0.54 2.75
N VAL A 44 6.01 0.24 2.08
CA VAL A 44 6.97 1.24 1.61
C VAL A 44 6.48 1.80 0.28
N CYS A 45 6.29 3.12 0.24
CA CYS A 45 5.86 3.83 -0.95
C CYS A 45 7.09 4.33 -1.74
N PRO A 46 7.05 4.38 -3.08
CA PRO A 46 8.05 5.09 -3.84
C PRO A 46 7.90 6.60 -3.59
N CYS A 47 9.03 7.28 -3.39
CA CYS A 47 9.06 8.73 -3.28
C CYS A 47 9.67 9.32 -4.56
N GLN A 48 8.99 10.30 -5.17
CA GLN A 48 9.53 10.98 -6.35
C GLN A 48 10.76 11.80 -5.96
N ARG A 49 11.92 11.49 -6.56
CA ARG A 49 13.15 12.25 -6.43
C ARG A 49 13.11 13.44 -7.40
N GLY A 50 13.53 14.63 -6.94
CA GLY A 50 13.60 15.84 -7.77
C GLY A 50 12.60 16.94 -7.43
N ALA A 51 11.59 16.66 -6.59
CA ALA A 51 10.75 17.69 -6.01
C ALA A 51 11.45 18.37 -4.81
N ARG A 52 11.18 19.67 -4.61
CA ARG A 52 11.71 20.47 -3.48
C ARG A 52 11.31 19.90 -2.11
N MET A 53 10.24 19.10 -2.07
CA MET A 53 9.78 18.30 -0.96
C MET A 53 9.51 16.88 -1.48
N PRO A 54 10.13 15.82 -0.94
CA PRO A 54 9.87 14.46 -1.40
C PRO A 54 8.42 14.10 -1.09
N VAL A 55 7.61 13.96 -2.14
CA VAL A 55 6.23 13.49 -2.01
C VAL A 55 6.25 11.98 -2.20
N CYS A 56 5.89 11.26 -1.15
CA CYS A 56 5.66 9.81 -1.20
C CYS A 56 4.16 9.59 -1.35
N ARG A 57 3.74 9.11 -2.52
CA ARG A 57 2.35 8.68 -2.72
C ARG A 57 2.36 7.17 -2.74
N ALA A 58 1.40 6.56 -2.02
CA ALA A 58 1.01 5.21 -2.37
C ALA A 58 0.71 5.25 -3.87
N GLN A 59 1.37 4.41 -4.67
CA GLN A 59 1.02 4.31 -6.08
C GLN A 59 -0.49 4.11 -6.10
N ALA A 60 -1.20 5.02 -6.76
CA ALA A 60 -2.56 4.73 -7.08
C ALA A 60 -2.48 3.39 -7.81
N PHE A 61 -3.14 2.38 -7.24
CA PHE A 61 -3.68 1.29 -8.02
C PHE A 61 -4.72 1.93 -8.98
N LEU A 62 -4.28 2.86 -9.85
CA LEU A 62 -4.49 2.62 -11.26
C LEU A 62 -3.88 1.25 -11.44
N SER A 63 -4.68 0.21 -11.17
CA SER A 63 -4.65 -1.03 -11.90
C SER A 63 -4.14 -0.62 -13.25
N SER A 64 -3.04 -1.20 -13.71
CA SER A 64 -2.73 -1.16 -15.11
C SER A 64 -4.05 -1.42 -15.83
N ALA A 65 -4.75 -0.37 -16.24
CA ALA A 65 -5.94 -0.45 -17.05
C ALA A 65 -5.37 -0.65 -18.45
N GLY A 66 -4.52 -1.67 -18.58
CA GLY A 66 -4.36 -2.39 -19.81
C GLY A 66 -5.74 -2.98 -20.00
N LEU A 67 -6.54 -2.30 -20.82
CA LEU A 67 -7.69 -2.92 -21.42
C LEU A 67 -7.21 -4.28 -21.92
N SER A 68 -7.81 -5.35 -21.40
CA SER A 68 -7.56 -6.69 -21.91
C SER A 68 -7.71 -6.66 -23.43
N THR A 69 -6.95 -7.50 -24.14
CA THR A 69 -7.13 -7.69 -25.59
C THR A 69 -8.59 -7.94 -25.95
N GLY A 70 -9.34 -8.65 -25.10
CA GLY A 70 -10.78 -8.83 -25.26
C GLY A 70 -11.60 -7.54 -25.20
N ALA A 71 -11.24 -6.60 -24.32
CA ALA A 71 -11.91 -5.30 -24.25
C ALA A 71 -11.65 -4.46 -25.51
N LEU A 72 -10.43 -4.52 -26.05
CA LEU A 72 -10.08 -3.86 -27.31
C LEU A 72 -10.87 -4.43 -28.50
N ILE A 73 -10.99 -5.76 -28.58
CA ILE A 73 -11.78 -6.43 -29.61
C ILE A 73 -13.27 -6.03 -29.50
N ALA A 74 -13.83 -6.03 -28.30
CA ALA A 74 -15.22 -5.64 -28.07
C ALA A 74 -15.49 -4.20 -28.51
N ILE A 75 -14.59 -3.26 -28.19
CA ILE A 75 -14.71 -1.84 -28.62
C ILE A 75 -14.65 -1.73 -30.14
N LEU A 76 -13.70 -2.40 -30.80
CA LEU A 76 -13.57 -2.39 -32.26
C LEU A 76 -14.82 -2.92 -32.96
N LEU A 77 -15.36 -4.06 -32.49
CA LEU A 77 -16.59 -4.62 -33.04
C LEU A 77 -17.78 -3.67 -32.84
N CYS A 78 -17.88 -3.03 -31.67
CA CYS A 78 -18.94 -2.05 -31.40
C CYS A 78 -18.91 -0.90 -32.40
N VAL A 79 -17.72 -0.34 -32.68
CA VAL A 79 -17.56 0.75 -33.65
C VAL A 79 -17.95 0.30 -35.06
N LEU A 80 -17.55 -0.91 -35.48
CA LEU A 80 -17.88 -1.45 -36.81
C LEU A 80 -19.38 -1.72 -37.00
N ILE A 81 -20.10 -2.09 -35.95
CA ILE A 81 -21.55 -2.34 -36.02
C ILE A 81 -22.34 -1.02 -36.05
N LEU A 82 -21.81 0.04 -35.43
CA LEU A 82 -22.46 1.34 -35.34
C LEU A 82 -22.22 2.27 -36.54
N LEU A 83 -21.20 2.00 -37.37
CA LEU A 83 -20.88 2.70 -38.63
C LEU A 83 -21.61 2.07 -39.82
#